data_AF-A0A2H5XE73-F1
#
_entry.id   AF-A0A2H5XE73-F1
#
_cell.length_a   1.000
_cell.length_b   1.000
_cell.length_c   1.000
_cell.angle_alpha   90.00
_cell.angle_beta   90.00
_cell.angle_gamma   90.00
#
_symmetry.space_group_name_H-M   'P 1'
#
loop_
_entity.id
_entity.type
_entity.pdbx_description
1 polymer ?
#
loop_
_entity_poly.entity_id
_entity_poly.type
_entity_poly.pdbx_seq_one_letter_code
_entity_poly.pdbx_strand_id
1 'polypeptide(L)'
;MRLKRVMLGGIGVGLLVVLVWWWQWQAPYRTLKTFLVALERSDVNTLYNLAPPKERKLEIITPDLIQYTVQHLLRPLLLDRYQLVGIRRSSTRSGRPEIWIRDTAVLFVLHHRDREGNEISPPLVAFVSRPLGEKKWYVPFSYFVYTTAHSLIGFNEGDAWMYKAGYRFVYLHNGGIIPLKPPR
;
A
#
# COMPACT_ATOMS: atom_id res chain seq x y z
N MET A 1 -5.75 -6.21 51.47
CA MET A 1 -5.49 -5.06 50.57
C MET A 1 -4.44 -5.32 49.47
N ARG A 2 -3.33 -6.02 49.73
CA ARG A 2 -2.26 -6.26 48.73
C ARG A 2 -2.73 -7.03 47.48
N LEU A 3 -3.53 -8.09 47.64
CA LEU A 3 -4.00 -8.92 46.51
C LEU A 3 -4.88 -8.15 45.50
N LYS A 4 -5.77 -7.26 45.99
CA LYS A 4 -6.61 -6.40 45.12
C LYS A 4 -5.77 -5.41 44.32
N ARG A 5 -4.69 -4.85 44.88
CA ARG A 5 -3.76 -3.96 44.16
C ARG A 5 -2.94 -4.69 43.10
N VAL A 6 -2.53 -5.94 43.36
CA VAL A 6 -1.82 -6.79 42.39
C VAL A 6 -2.75 -7.18 41.23
N MET A 7 -4.00 -7.55 41.51
CA MET A 7 -5.00 -7.82 40.46
C MET A 7 -5.34 -6.58 39.62
N LEU A 8 -5.55 -5.42 40.24
CA LEU A 8 -5.80 -4.16 39.54
C LEU A 8 -4.59 -3.74 38.68
N GLY A 9 -3.37 -3.92 39.19
CA GLY A 9 -2.14 -3.70 38.43
C GLY A 9 -2.00 -4.64 37.23
N GLY A 10 -2.32 -5.93 37.40
CA GLY A 10 -2.29 -6.93 36.33
C GLY A 10 -3.29 -6.63 35.20
N ILE A 11 -4.51 -6.21 35.53
CA ILE A 11 -5.53 -5.78 34.55
C ILE A 11 -5.06 -4.55 33.77
N GLY A 12 -4.48 -3.56 34.47
CA GLY A 12 -3.93 -2.36 33.83
C GLY A 12 -2.83 -2.66 32.82
N VAL A 13 -1.88 -3.54 33.17
CA VAL A 13 -0.82 -3.98 32.25
C VAL A 13 -1.39 -4.76 31.06
N GLY A 14 -2.35 -5.67 31.31
CA GLY A 14 -3.02 -6.42 30.26
C GLY A 14 -3.71 -5.51 29.23
N LEU A 15 -4.44 -4.49 29.68
CA LEU A 15 -5.08 -3.51 28.81
C LEU A 15 -4.06 -2.72 27.98
N LEU A 16 -2.96 -2.28 28.57
CA LEU A 16 -1.91 -1.57 27.85
C LEU A 16 -1.30 -2.43 26.73
N VAL A 17 -1.03 -3.71 26.99
CA VAL A 17 -0.51 -4.63 25.98
C VAL A 17 -1.49 -4.77 24.82
N VAL A 18 -2.79 -4.93 25.10
CA VAL A 18 -3.84 -5.04 24.06
C VAL A 18 -3.94 -3.74 23.25
N LEU A 19 -3.88 -2.58 23.90
CA LEU A 19 -3.93 -1.28 23.23
C LEU A 19 -2.72 -1.05 22.32
N VAL A 20 -1.51 -1.36 22.81
CA VAL A 20 -0.28 -1.27 22.02
C VAL A 20 -0.33 -2.23 20.83
N TRP A 21 -0.77 -3.47 21.06
CA TRP A 21 -0.94 -4.46 20.02
C TRP A 21 -1.95 -4.00 18.95
N TRP A 22 -3.11 -3.50 19.38
CA TRP A 22 -4.14 -2.95 18.50
C TRP A 22 -3.61 -1.77 17.68
N TRP A 23 -2.87 -0.86 18.32
CA TRP A 23 -2.29 0.30 17.65
C TRP A 23 -1.28 -0.08 16.57
N GLN A 24 -0.43 -1.07 16.85
CA GLN A 24 0.52 -1.62 15.88
C GLN A 24 -0.20 -2.36 14.74
N TRP A 25 -1.25 -3.11 15.05
CA TRP A 25 -2.06 -3.83 14.06
C TRP A 25 -2.77 -2.88 13.09
N GLN A 26 -3.20 -1.70 13.56
CA GLN A 26 -3.83 -0.64 12.75
C GLN A 26 -2.83 0.21 11.95
N ALA A 27 -1.53 0.17 12.25
CA ALA A 27 -0.53 0.99 11.57
C ALA A 27 -0.48 0.83 10.03
N PRO A 28 -0.50 -0.39 9.45
CA PRO A 28 -0.52 -0.54 7.99
C PRO A 28 -1.80 0.03 7.36
N TYR A 29 -2.96 -0.17 8.01
CA TYR A 29 -4.23 0.37 7.53
C TYR A 29 -4.25 1.91 7.52
N ARG A 30 -3.72 2.55 8.57
CA ARG A 30 -3.58 4.02 8.61
C ARG A 30 -2.66 4.56 7.53
N THR A 31 -1.57 3.85 7.26
CA THR A 31 -0.62 4.19 6.20
C THR A 31 -1.31 4.13 4.84
N LEU A 32 -2.04 3.05 4.56
CA LEU A 32 -2.84 2.91 3.35
C LEU A 32 -3.88 4.02 3.23
N LYS A 33 -4.61 4.33 4.29
CA LYS A 33 -5.64 5.38 4.26
C LYS A 33 -5.03 6.74 3.91
N THR A 34 -3.87 7.06 4.49
CA THR A 34 -3.12 8.28 4.19
C THR A 34 -2.68 8.31 2.73
N PHE A 35 -2.20 7.17 2.22
CA PHE A 35 -1.82 7.00 0.82
C PHE A 35 -2.99 7.22 -0.14
N LEU A 36 -4.15 6.62 0.13
CA LEU A 36 -5.35 6.75 -0.71
C LEU A 36 -5.89 8.18 -0.71
N VAL A 37 -5.92 8.86 0.45
CA VAL A 37 -6.28 10.28 0.53
C VAL A 37 -5.30 11.15 -0.25
N ALA A 38 -4.00 10.85 -0.18
CA ALA A 38 -2.99 11.56 -0.97
C ALA A 38 -3.17 11.32 -2.48
N LEU A 39 -3.54 10.10 -2.91
CA LEU A 39 -3.86 9.80 -4.30
C LEU A 39 -5.05 10.62 -4.80
N GLU A 40 -6.17 10.62 -4.07
CA GLU A 40 -7.38 11.37 -4.41
C GLU A 40 -7.11 12.88 -4.56
N ARG A 41 -6.30 13.42 -3.65
CA ARG A 41 -5.90 14.85 -3.63
C ARG A 41 -4.74 15.17 -4.58
N SER A 42 -4.16 14.17 -5.24
CA SER A 42 -2.94 14.33 -6.04
C SER A 42 -1.79 15.00 -5.26
N ASP A 43 -1.67 14.68 -3.96
CA ASP A 43 -0.58 15.16 -3.10
C ASP A 43 0.69 14.35 -3.35
N VAL A 44 1.43 14.76 -4.39
CA VAL A 44 2.66 14.11 -4.85
C VAL A 44 3.72 14.00 -3.76
N ASN A 45 3.85 15.02 -2.90
CA ASN A 45 4.84 15.02 -1.82
C ASN A 45 4.52 13.94 -0.78
N THR A 46 3.26 13.82 -0.38
CA THR A 46 2.84 12.76 0.55
C THR A 46 2.99 11.37 -0.09
N LEU A 47 2.62 11.21 -1.37
CA LEU A 47 2.81 9.95 -2.10
C LEU A 47 4.28 9.53 -2.17
N TYR A 48 5.17 10.47 -2.52
CA TYR A 48 6.61 10.23 -2.56
C TYR A 48 7.14 9.84 -1.17
N ASN A 49 6.74 10.55 -0.11
CA ASN A 49 7.21 10.25 1.25
C ASN A 49 6.66 8.95 1.84
N LEU A 50 5.49 8.49 1.38
CA LEU A 50 4.91 7.19 1.76
C LEU A 50 5.51 6.03 0.98
N ALA A 51 6.31 6.29 -0.06
CA ALA A 51 7.03 5.24 -0.77
C ALA A 51 8.28 4.78 0.01
N PRO A 52 8.64 3.47 -0.06
CA PRO A 52 9.85 2.94 0.53
C PRO A 52 11.10 3.78 0.24
N PRO A 53 11.97 4.05 1.22
CA PRO A 53 13.18 4.84 1.00
C PRO A 53 14.08 4.29 -0.09
N LYS A 54 14.14 2.96 -0.25
CA LYS A 54 14.94 2.31 -1.31
C LYS A 54 14.38 2.59 -2.71
N GLU A 55 13.06 2.68 -2.86
CA GLU A 55 12.41 3.05 -4.12
C GLU A 55 12.79 4.48 -4.55
N ARG A 56 12.84 5.39 -3.57
CA ARG A 56 13.27 6.78 -3.77
C ARG A 56 14.76 6.93 -4.04
N LYS A 57 15.61 6.26 -3.25
CA LYS A 57 17.08 6.32 -3.36
C LYS A 57 17.61 5.75 -4.67
N LEU A 58 16.90 4.77 -5.23
CA LEU A 58 17.24 4.16 -6.52
C LEU A 58 16.56 4.85 -7.71
N GLU A 59 15.88 5.98 -7.46
CA GLU A 59 15.17 6.75 -8.50
C GLU A 59 14.19 5.91 -9.33
N ILE A 60 13.67 4.82 -8.75
CA ILE A 60 12.60 4.02 -9.36
C ILE A 60 11.34 4.86 -9.49
N ILE A 61 11.16 5.79 -8.55
CA ILE A 61 10.15 6.84 -8.59
C ILE A 61 10.79 8.20 -8.33
N THR A 62 10.25 9.22 -8.97
CA THR A 62 10.51 10.64 -8.72
C THR A 62 9.19 11.37 -8.51
N PRO A 63 9.17 12.56 -7.88
CA PRO A 63 7.96 13.36 -7.78
C PRO A 63 7.29 13.60 -9.15
N ASP A 64 8.07 13.90 -10.19
CA ASP A 64 7.58 14.12 -11.55
C ASP A 64 6.93 12.86 -12.13
N LEU A 65 7.55 11.69 -11.93
CA LEU A 65 6.99 10.41 -12.38
C LEU A 65 5.69 10.07 -11.64
N ILE A 66 5.63 10.35 -10.34
CA ILE A 66 4.40 10.19 -9.55
C ILE A 66 3.31 11.12 -10.08
N GLN A 67 3.63 12.39 -10.31
CA GLN A 67 2.70 13.37 -10.84
C GLN A 67 2.16 12.94 -12.19
N TYR A 68 3.05 12.57 -13.12
CA TYR A 68 2.67 12.08 -14.43
C TYR A 68 1.74 10.88 -14.34
N THR A 69 2.07 9.89 -13.50
CA THR A 69 1.25 8.69 -13.31
C THR A 69 -0.11 8.99 -12.71
N VAL A 70 -0.18 9.88 -11.73
CA VAL A 70 -1.46 10.31 -11.15
C VAL A 70 -2.31 10.99 -12.22
N GLN A 71 -1.74 11.89 -13.04
CA GLN A 71 -2.48 12.65 -14.04
C GLN A 71 -2.90 11.84 -15.26
N HIS A 72 -2.06 10.91 -15.74
CA HIS A 72 -2.25 10.27 -17.04
C HIS A 72 -2.72 8.81 -16.96
N LEU A 73 -2.65 8.19 -15.78
CA LEU A 73 -3.16 6.82 -15.56
C LEU A 73 -4.22 6.81 -14.47
N LEU A 74 -3.85 7.14 -13.23
CA LEU A 74 -4.70 6.87 -12.08
C LEU A 74 -5.93 7.77 -12.05
N ARG A 75 -5.81 9.06 -12.30
CA ARG A 75 -6.96 9.97 -12.29
C ARG A 75 -7.99 9.62 -13.38
N PRO A 76 -7.64 9.58 -14.67
CA PRO A 76 -8.63 9.36 -15.73
C PRO A 76 -9.22 7.95 -15.76
N LEU A 77 -8.48 6.93 -15.30
CA LEU A 77 -8.93 5.53 -15.37
C LEU A 77 -9.46 4.99 -14.05
N LEU A 78 -9.03 5.53 -12.91
CA LEU A 78 -9.47 5.09 -11.59
C LEU A 78 -10.26 6.16 -10.86
N LEU A 79 -9.64 7.30 -10.52
CA LEU A 79 -10.19 8.25 -9.55
C LEU A 79 -11.42 9.02 -10.06
N ASP A 80 -11.48 9.32 -11.36
CA ASP A 80 -12.60 10.06 -11.94
C ASP A 80 -13.80 9.14 -12.27
N ARG A 81 -13.55 7.83 -12.43
CA ARG A 81 -14.55 6.85 -12.86
C ARG A 81 -15.12 6.02 -11.72
N TYR A 82 -14.29 5.69 -10.74
CA TYR A 82 -14.63 4.77 -9.66
C TYR A 82 -14.47 5.41 -8.30
N GLN A 83 -15.36 5.05 -7.39
CA GLN A 83 -15.28 5.40 -5.98
C GLN A 83 -14.81 4.17 -5.18
N LEU A 84 -13.94 4.40 -4.20
CA LEU A 84 -13.55 3.37 -3.26
C LEU A 84 -14.70 3.08 -2.29
N VAL A 85 -15.29 1.88 -2.37
CA VAL A 85 -16.43 1.46 -1.54
C VAL A 85 -16.01 0.55 -0.38
N GLY A 86 -14.81 -0.05 -0.44
CA GLY A 86 -14.36 -0.95 0.60
C GLY A 86 -12.86 -1.21 0.58
N ILE A 87 -12.28 -1.35 1.78
CA ILE A 87 -10.91 -1.80 1.97
C ILE A 87 -10.98 -3.07 2.82
N ARG A 88 -10.50 -4.20 2.27
CA ARG A 88 -10.42 -5.46 3.00
C ARG A 88 -8.97 -5.85 3.19
N ARG A 89 -8.56 -6.00 4.45
CA ARG A 89 -7.25 -6.60 4.76
C ARG A 89 -7.30 -8.09 4.44
N SER A 90 -6.39 -8.57 3.60
CA SER A 90 -6.16 -10.00 3.38
C SER A 90 -5.10 -10.46 4.37
N SER A 91 -5.49 -11.29 5.34
CA SER A 91 -4.53 -11.91 6.24
C SER A 91 -3.82 -13.03 5.49
N THR A 92 -2.52 -12.89 5.28
CA THR A 92 -1.68 -14.05 4.95
C THR A 92 -1.80 -15.03 6.11
N ARG A 93 -2.16 -16.27 5.80
CA ARG A 93 -2.49 -17.37 6.73
C ARG A 93 -1.25 -17.86 7.50
N SER A 94 -0.46 -16.97 8.10
CA SER A 94 0.65 -17.34 8.98
C SER A 94 0.16 -17.42 10.41
N GLY A 95 0.18 -18.62 10.99
CA GLY A 95 -0.18 -18.87 12.41
C GLY A 95 0.74 -18.20 13.44
N ARG A 96 1.59 -17.24 13.05
CA ARG A 96 2.44 -16.45 13.93
C ARG A 96 1.85 -15.05 14.10
N PRO A 97 1.81 -14.47 15.31
CA PRO A 97 1.33 -13.12 15.51
C PRO A 97 2.22 -12.15 14.70
N GLU A 98 1.61 -11.27 13.89
CA GLU A 98 2.30 -10.36 12.95
C GLU A 98 3.39 -9.49 13.59
N ILE A 99 3.30 -9.24 14.90
CA ILE A 99 4.32 -8.56 15.71
C ILE A 99 5.70 -9.26 15.70
N TRP A 100 5.77 -10.56 15.34
CA TRP A 100 7.01 -11.35 15.29
C TRP A 100 7.64 -11.47 13.89
N ILE A 101 7.01 -10.89 12.85
CA ILE A 101 7.45 -11.07 11.46
C ILE A 101 8.24 -9.83 11.01
N ARG A 102 9.57 -10.01 10.82
CA ARG A 102 10.56 -8.95 10.52
C ARG A 102 10.41 -8.31 9.13
N ASP A 103 9.98 -9.07 8.12
CA ASP A 103 9.55 -8.54 6.82
C ASP A 103 8.05 -8.72 6.69
N THR A 104 7.31 -7.65 6.93
CA THR A 104 5.85 -7.68 6.97
C THR A 104 5.31 -6.86 5.80
N ALA A 105 4.71 -7.56 4.84
CA ALA A 105 3.85 -6.96 3.83
C ALA A 105 2.41 -7.35 4.14
N VAL A 106 1.53 -6.36 4.24
CA VAL A 106 0.11 -6.56 4.45
C VAL A 106 -0.60 -6.24 3.15
N LEU A 107 -1.36 -7.21 2.64
CA LEU A 107 -2.18 -7.07 1.45
C LEU A 107 -3.54 -6.46 1.83
N PHE A 108 -3.93 -5.42 1.11
CA PHE A 108 -5.26 -4.87 1.14
C PHE A 108 -5.91 -4.97 -0.24
N VAL A 109 -7.13 -5.48 -0.25
CA VAL A 109 -8.00 -5.55 -1.41
C VAL A 109 -8.88 -4.29 -1.41
N LEU A 110 -8.89 -3.59 -2.53
CA LEU A 110 -9.54 -2.30 -2.71
C LEU A 110 -10.73 -2.48 -3.66
N HIS A 111 -11.94 -2.45 -3.10
CA HIS A 111 -13.18 -2.56 -3.86
C HIS A 111 -13.58 -1.19 -4.37
N HIS A 112 -13.66 -1.07 -5.69
CA HIS A 112 -14.02 0.15 -6.40
C HIS A 112 -15.30 -0.07 -7.18
N ARG A 113 -16.18 0.93 -7.17
CA ARG A 113 -17.48 0.89 -7.85
C ARG A 113 -17.69 2.19 -8.61
N ASP A 114 -18.18 2.10 -9.84
CA ASP A 114 -18.58 3.28 -10.62
C ASP A 114 -19.98 3.79 -10.23
N ARG A 115 -20.47 4.81 -10.93
CA ARG A 115 -21.79 5.40 -10.69
C ARG A 115 -22.95 4.49 -11.12
N GLU A 116 -22.70 3.54 -12.00
CA GLU A 116 -23.69 2.59 -12.53
C GLU A 116 -23.78 1.32 -11.65
N GLY A 117 -22.82 1.15 -10.73
CA GLY A 117 -22.74 0.02 -9.83
C GLY A 117 -21.78 -1.07 -10.27
N ASN A 118 -21.03 -0.88 -11.37
CA ASN A 118 -20.05 -1.84 -11.83
C ASN A 118 -18.80 -1.79 -10.97
N GLU A 119 -18.29 -2.97 -10.60
CA GLU A 119 -17.05 -3.10 -9.82
C GLU A 119 -15.87 -3.47 -10.71
N ILE A 120 -14.67 -2.99 -10.35
CA ILE A 120 -13.43 -3.43 -11.00
C ILE A 120 -13.19 -4.90 -10.67
N SER A 121 -13.11 -5.75 -11.70
CA SER A 121 -12.87 -7.20 -11.57
C SER A 121 -11.64 -7.63 -12.38
N PRO A 122 -10.59 -8.18 -11.74
CA PRO A 122 -10.46 -8.41 -10.29
C PRO A 122 -10.27 -7.09 -9.50
N PRO A 123 -10.63 -7.05 -8.20
CA PRO A 123 -10.42 -5.87 -7.37
C PRO A 123 -8.95 -5.45 -7.32
N LEU A 124 -8.72 -4.14 -7.19
CA LEU A 124 -7.36 -3.61 -7.07
C LEU A 124 -6.71 -4.06 -5.75
N VAL A 125 -5.39 -4.13 -5.76
CA VAL A 125 -4.61 -4.55 -4.59
C VAL A 125 -3.55 -3.52 -4.24
N ALA A 126 -3.41 -3.26 -2.95
CA ALA A 126 -2.34 -2.44 -2.39
C ALA A 126 -1.60 -3.20 -1.31
N PHE A 127 -0.28 -3.19 -1.38
CA PHE A 127 0.57 -3.73 -0.34
C PHE A 127 1.09 -2.59 0.54
N VAL A 128 1.02 -2.79 1.84
CA VAL A 128 1.68 -1.92 2.81
C VAL A 128 2.82 -2.72 3.43
N SER A 129 4.05 -2.30 3.19
CA SER A 129 5.24 -3.01 3.62
C SER A 129 6.04 -2.21 4.63
N ARG A 130 6.71 -2.93 5.52
CA ARG A 130 7.75 -2.39 6.40
C ARG A 130 9.08 -3.03 5.99
N PRO A 131 9.90 -2.34 5.17
CA PRO A 131 11.20 -2.87 4.74
C PRO A 131 12.13 -3.16 5.91
N LEU A 132 13.06 -4.09 5.72
CA LEU A 132 14.07 -4.42 6.72
C LEU A 132 14.85 -3.16 7.17
N GLY A 133 14.97 -2.98 8.49
CA GLY A 133 15.65 -1.83 9.10
C GLY A 133 14.78 -0.59 9.24
N GLU A 134 13.57 -0.57 8.69
CA GLU A 134 12.65 0.55 8.81
C GLU A 134 11.67 0.39 9.97
N LYS A 135 11.37 1.50 10.66
CA LYS A 135 10.36 1.54 11.73
C LYS A 135 8.97 1.90 11.22
N LYS A 136 8.87 2.47 10.02
CA LYS A 136 7.63 2.97 9.42
C LYS A 136 7.09 1.99 8.37
N TRP A 137 5.79 2.08 8.15
CA TRP A 137 5.10 1.40 7.06
C TRP A 137 5.07 2.30 5.83
N TYR A 138 5.15 1.68 4.67
CA TYR A 138 5.22 2.35 3.37
C TYR A 138 4.34 1.64 2.35
N VAL A 139 3.99 2.32 1.27
CA VAL A 139 3.29 1.75 0.12
C VAL A 139 4.25 1.77 -1.07
N PRO A 140 4.72 0.61 -1.56
CA PRO A 140 5.53 0.53 -2.77
C PRO A 140 4.79 1.13 -3.97
N PHE A 141 5.18 2.32 -4.40
CA PHE A 141 4.38 3.11 -5.34
C PHE A 141 4.39 2.49 -6.73
N SER A 142 5.57 2.18 -7.26
CA SER A 142 5.74 1.52 -8.56
C SER A 142 5.02 0.17 -8.62
N TYR A 143 4.97 -0.58 -7.52
CA TYR A 143 4.23 -1.85 -7.51
C TYR A 143 2.72 -1.66 -7.43
N PHE A 144 2.24 -0.66 -6.68
CA PHE A 144 0.84 -0.27 -6.74
C PHE A 144 0.42 0.17 -8.15
N VAL A 145 1.26 0.96 -8.83
CA VAL A 145 1.02 1.38 -10.22
C VAL A 145 1.03 0.18 -11.16
N TYR A 146 2.00 -0.74 -10.99
CA TYR A 146 2.11 -1.97 -11.78
C TYR A 146 0.86 -2.83 -11.68
N THR A 147 0.41 -3.17 -10.46
CA THR A 147 -0.81 -3.96 -10.27
C THR A 147 -2.05 -3.23 -10.78
N THR A 148 -2.13 -1.92 -10.55
CA THR A 148 -3.27 -1.11 -10.98
C THR A 148 -3.34 -0.98 -12.51
N ALA A 149 -2.21 -0.73 -13.18
CA ALA A 149 -2.15 -0.65 -14.64
C ALA A 149 -2.57 -1.99 -15.27
N HIS A 150 -2.06 -3.11 -14.76
CA HIS A 150 -2.44 -4.45 -15.25
C HIS A 150 -3.92 -4.74 -15.10
N SER A 151 -4.53 -4.34 -13.97
CA SER A 151 -5.96 -4.50 -13.75
C SER A 151 -6.82 -3.58 -14.62
N LEU A 152 -6.38 -2.34 -14.90
CA LEU A 152 -7.20 -1.35 -15.60
C LEU A 152 -7.08 -1.43 -17.12
N ILE A 153 -5.88 -1.69 -17.64
CA ILE A 153 -5.60 -1.61 -19.08
C ILE A 153 -5.02 -2.90 -19.66
N GLY A 154 -4.77 -3.92 -18.85
CA GLY A 154 -4.22 -5.21 -19.29
C GLY A 154 -2.71 -5.33 -19.02
N PHE A 155 -2.22 -6.57 -19.03
CA PHE A 155 -0.81 -6.87 -18.71
C PHE A 155 0.17 -6.26 -19.70
N ASN A 156 -0.04 -6.46 -21.01
CA ASN A 156 0.89 -5.99 -22.04
C ASN A 156 0.86 -4.47 -22.17
N GLU A 157 -0.34 -3.89 -22.14
CA GLU A 157 -0.59 -2.47 -22.25
C GLU A 157 -0.10 -1.73 -21.00
N GLY A 158 -0.28 -2.32 -19.82
CA GLY A 158 0.21 -1.78 -18.56
C GLY A 158 1.73 -1.72 -18.50
N ASP A 159 2.42 -2.80 -18.90
CA ASP A 159 3.90 -2.80 -19.01
C ASP A 159 4.37 -1.75 -20.00
N ALA A 160 3.74 -1.70 -21.19
CA ALA A 160 4.06 -0.72 -22.22
C ALA A 160 3.84 0.72 -21.74
N TRP A 161 2.74 0.99 -21.04
CA TRP A 161 2.42 2.30 -20.50
C TRP A 161 3.45 2.71 -19.45
N MET A 162 3.75 1.84 -18.49
CA MET A 162 4.73 2.13 -17.44
C MET A 162 6.12 2.40 -18.03
N TYR A 163 6.55 1.58 -19.00
CA TYR A 163 7.83 1.79 -19.66
C TYR A 163 7.88 3.14 -20.38
N LYS A 164 6.81 3.50 -21.12
CA LYS A 164 6.70 4.80 -21.81
C LYS A 164 6.64 5.97 -20.85
N ALA A 165 6.00 5.82 -19.69
CA ALA A 165 5.93 6.84 -18.64
C ALA A 165 7.30 7.11 -17.98
N GLY A 166 8.25 6.19 -18.10
CA GLY A 166 9.61 6.35 -17.59
C GLY A 166 10.03 5.32 -16.54
N TYR A 167 9.13 4.41 -16.15
CA TYR A 167 9.51 3.32 -15.25
C TYR A 167 10.48 2.37 -15.94
N ARG A 168 11.53 1.98 -15.21
CA ARG A 168 12.49 0.94 -15.64
C ARG A 168 12.50 -0.26 -14.73
N PHE A 169 12.09 -0.06 -13.48
CA PHE A 169 12.04 -1.08 -12.46
C PHE A 169 10.73 -0.97 -11.67
N VAL A 170 10.34 -2.06 -11.02
CA VAL A 170 9.23 -2.10 -10.07
C VAL A 170 9.76 -2.62 -8.74
N TYR A 171 9.49 -1.88 -7.67
CA TYR A 171 9.88 -2.23 -6.30
C TYR A 171 8.77 -3.06 -5.64
N LEU A 172 9.00 -4.36 -5.48
CA LEU A 172 8.02 -5.30 -4.96
C LEU A 172 7.78 -5.13 -3.45
N HIS A 173 6.62 -5.62 -3.01
CA HIS A 173 6.21 -5.57 -1.60
C HIS A 173 7.16 -6.29 -0.62
N ASN A 174 7.95 -7.23 -1.10
CA ASN A 174 8.95 -7.99 -0.34
C ASN A 174 10.37 -7.39 -0.41
N GLY A 175 10.53 -6.20 -1.01
CA GLY A 175 11.82 -5.54 -1.18
C GLY A 175 12.64 -5.99 -2.38
N GLY A 176 12.13 -6.94 -3.16
CA GLY A 176 12.66 -7.31 -4.47
C GLY A 176 12.49 -6.19 -5.49
N ILE A 177 13.32 -6.20 -6.53
CA ILE A 177 13.23 -5.25 -7.65
C ILE A 177 13.20 -6.07 -8.94
N ILE A 178 12.23 -5.80 -9.81
CA ILE A 178 12.13 -6.44 -11.12
C ILE A 178 12.30 -5.40 -12.24
N PRO A 179 13.02 -5.73 -13.33
CA PRO A 179 13.12 -4.84 -14.49
C PRO A 179 11.82 -4.91 -15.32
N LEU A 180 11.36 -3.76 -15.79
CA LEU A 180 10.30 -3.67 -16.80
C LEU A 180 10.91 -3.90 -18.19
N LYS A 181 10.27 -4.78 -18.96
CA LYS A 181 10.69 -5.04 -20.34
C LYS A 181 10.13 -3.95 -21.25
N PRO A 182 10.91 -3.50 -22.26
CA PRO A 182 10.36 -2.64 -23.29
C PRO A 182 9.23 -3.38 -24.03
N PRO A 183 8.17 -2.67 -24.45
CA PRO A 183 7.15 -3.26 -25.30
C PRO A 183 7.79 -3.76 -26.61
N ARG A 184 7.30 -4.90 -27.10
CA ARG A 184 7.71 -5.48 -28.39
C ARG A 184 7.03 -4.77 -29.55
#